data_AF-A0A1H3HYY9-F1
#
_entry.id   AF-A0A1H3HYY9-F1
#
_cell.length_a   1.000
_cell.length_b   1.000
_cell.length_c   1.000
_cell.angle_alpha   90.00
_cell.angle_beta   90.00
_cell.angle_gamma   90.00
#
_symmetry.space_group_name_H-M   'P 1'
#
loop_
_entity.id
_entity.type
_entity.pdbx_description
1 polymer ?
#
loop_
_entity_poly.entity_id
_entity_poly.type
_entity_poly.pdbx_seq_one_letter_code
_entity_poly.pdbx_strand_id
1 'polypeptide(L)'
;MNINFLMSIVLIPFTAAFQSEYPYLKTPWLLYCLSVMLTGFMQMRLQQYLRNPTNKVTAPHAAHYPDLDLWRPLIPVSVFVLSVLLIVAFDLPWISRFSLLLVWPLMWRYNRRYQRLTREYNA
;
A
#
# COMPACT_ATOMS: atom_id res chain seq x y z
N MET A 1 -16.16 -5.20 -4.90
CA MET A 1 -14.74 -4.88 -4.63
C MET A 1 -14.35 -3.48 -5.11
N ASN A 2 -14.63 -3.11 -6.37
CA ASN A 2 -14.27 -1.78 -6.87
C ASN A 2 -14.89 -0.61 -6.09
N ILE A 3 -16.16 -0.70 -5.70
CA ILE A 3 -16.83 0.42 -4.99
C ILE A 3 -16.21 0.68 -3.60
N ASN A 4 -15.84 -0.38 -2.86
CA ASN A 4 -15.20 -0.23 -1.56
C ASN A 4 -13.77 0.31 -1.69
N PHE A 5 -13.07 -0.06 -2.76
CA PHE A 5 -11.74 0.48 -3.06
C PHE A 5 -11.82 1.96 -3.41
N LEU A 6 -12.76 2.35 -4.28
CA LEU A 6 -13.01 3.75 -4.63
C LEU A 6 -13.41 4.56 -3.41
N MET A 7 -14.27 4.02 -2.55
CA MET A 7 -14.64 4.65 -1.28
C MET A 7 -13.40 4.90 -0.41
N SER A 8 -12.53 3.89 -0.26
CA SER A 8 -11.28 4.02 0.49
C SER A 8 -10.36 5.11 -0.06
N ILE A 9 -10.25 5.23 -1.39
CA ILE A 9 -9.48 6.29 -2.05
C ILE A 9 -10.08 7.67 -1.77
N VAL A 10 -11.40 7.79 -1.85
CA VAL A 10 -12.11 9.06 -1.58
C VAL A 10 -11.96 9.48 -0.12
N LEU A 11 -11.79 8.55 0.83
CA LEU A 11 -11.54 8.90 2.25
C LEU A 11 -10.15 9.49 2.51
N ILE A 12 -9.14 9.15 1.70
CA ILE A 12 -7.75 9.63 1.90
C ILE A 12 -7.66 11.16 2.02
N PRO A 13 -8.20 11.98 1.08
CA PRO A 13 -8.10 13.44 1.18
C PRO A 13 -8.74 14.01 2.45
N PHE A 14 -9.85 13.43 2.94
CA PHE A 14 -10.47 13.86 4.19
C PHE A 14 -9.57 13.55 5.40
N THR A 15 -9.01 12.34 5.46
CA THR A 15 -8.09 11.99 6.57
C THR A 15 -6.78 12.76 6.51
N ALA A 16 -6.30 13.11 5.31
CA ALA A 16 -5.13 13.96 5.12
C ALA A 16 -5.41 15.41 5.56
N ALA A 17 -6.57 15.97 5.18
CA ALA A 17 -7.00 17.29 5.64
C ALA A 17 -7.10 17.35 7.17
N PHE A 18 -7.75 16.35 7.78
CA PHE A 18 -7.87 16.25 9.23
C PHE A 18 -6.52 16.13 9.94
N GLN A 19 -5.57 15.40 9.34
CA GLN A 19 -4.20 15.33 9.85
C GLN A 19 -3.45 16.67 9.72
N SER A 20 -3.71 17.43 8.66
CA SER A 20 -3.08 18.74 8.45
C SER A 20 -3.60 19.82 9.41
N GLU A 21 -4.88 19.76 9.78
CA GLU A 21 -5.48 20.67 10.77
C GLU A 21 -5.02 20.37 12.20
N TYR A 22 -4.82 19.10 12.52
CA TYR A 22 -4.48 18.65 13.88
C TYR A 22 -3.17 17.84 13.92
N PRO A 23 -2.03 18.46 13.58
CA PRO A 23 -0.77 17.74 13.45
C PRO A 23 -0.22 17.23 14.79
N TYR A 24 -0.64 17.76 15.94
CA TYR A 24 -0.12 17.32 17.25
C TYR A 24 -0.93 16.18 17.88
N LEU A 25 -2.12 15.89 17.34
CA LEU A 25 -2.96 14.80 17.84
C LEU A 25 -2.54 13.47 17.19
N LYS A 26 -2.62 12.39 17.97
CA LYS A 26 -2.31 11.02 17.51
C LYS A 26 -3.44 10.43 16.67
N THR A 27 -4.68 10.78 17.00
CA THR A 27 -5.90 10.25 16.35
C THR A 27 -5.96 10.52 14.84
N PRO A 28 -5.70 11.75 14.34
CA PRO A 28 -5.70 12.03 12.91
C PRO A 28 -4.67 11.20 12.14
N TRP A 29 -3.47 11.02 12.71
CA TRP A 29 -2.43 10.19 12.10
C TRP A 29 -2.83 8.71 12.03
N LEU A 30 -3.41 8.18 13.10
CA LEU A 30 -3.93 6.80 13.12
C LEU A 30 -5.02 6.59 12.08
N LEU A 31 -5.97 7.53 11.95
CA LEU A 31 -7.02 7.47 10.94
C LEU A 31 -6.46 7.51 9.52
N TYR A 32 -5.50 8.39 9.27
CA TYR A 32 -4.80 8.45 7.98
C TYR A 32 -4.09 7.13 7.66
N CYS A 33 -3.32 6.58 8.61
CA CYS A 33 -2.65 5.29 8.42
C CYS A 33 -3.65 4.17 8.14
N LEU A 34 -4.78 4.15 8.86
CA LEU A 34 -5.83 3.15 8.67
C LEU A 34 -6.44 3.23 7.28
N SER A 35 -6.74 4.43 6.78
CA SER A 35 -7.24 4.64 5.41
C SER A 35 -6.27 4.14 4.34
N VAL A 36 -4.98 4.42 4.50
CA VAL A 36 -3.96 3.95 3.55
C VAL A 36 -3.80 2.43 3.63
N MET A 37 -3.77 1.84 4.83
CA MET A 37 -3.70 0.39 5.02
C MET A 37 -4.92 -0.32 4.41
N LEU A 38 -6.13 0.23 4.61
CA LEU A 38 -7.37 -0.28 4.02
C LEU A 38 -7.29 -0.26 2.48
N THR A 39 -6.82 0.86 1.92
CA THR A 39 -6.67 1.04 0.47
C THR A 39 -5.67 0.02 -0.10
N GLY A 40 -4.51 -0.14 0.53
CA GLY A 40 -3.49 -1.09 0.11
C GLY A 40 -3.95 -2.56 0.23
N PHE A 41 -4.69 -2.90 1.29
CA PHE A 41 -5.28 -4.23 1.44
C PHE A 41 -6.33 -4.52 0.36
N MET A 42 -7.19 -3.56 0.04
CA MET A 42 -8.15 -3.68 -1.06
C MET A 42 -7.44 -3.84 -2.41
N GLN A 43 -6.33 -3.12 -2.61
CA GLN A 43 -5.50 -3.25 -3.81
C GLN A 43 -4.87 -4.64 -3.93
N MET A 44 -4.38 -5.22 -2.83
CA MET A 44 -3.89 -6.60 -2.81
C MET A 44 -4.98 -7.60 -3.17
N ARG A 45 -6.18 -7.48 -2.59
CA ARG A 45 -7.31 -8.37 -2.90
C ARG A 45 -7.71 -8.29 -4.38
N LEU A 46 -7.69 -7.09 -4.94
CA LEU A 46 -7.99 -6.86 -6.35
C LEU A 46 -6.92 -7.48 -7.26
N GLN A 47 -5.64 -7.33 -6.93
CA GLN A 47 -4.55 -7.98 -7.66
C GLN A 47 -4.60 -9.52 -7.55
N GLN A 48 -4.91 -10.07 -6.36
CA GLN A 48 -5.12 -11.52 -6.19
C GLN A 48 -6.28 -12.01 -7.07
N TYR A 49 -7.37 -11.25 -7.11
CA TYR A 49 -8.53 -11.57 -7.93
C TYR A 49 -8.20 -11.56 -9.43
N LEU A 50 -7.39 -10.61 -9.90
CA LEU A 50 -6.95 -10.53 -11.30
C LEU A 50 -5.90 -11.59 -11.69
N ARG A 51 -5.04 -12.02 -10.75
CA ARG A 51 -4.06 -13.10 -10.99
C ARG A 51 -4.69 -14.47 -11.07
N ASN A 52 -5.85 -14.67 -10.44
CA ASN A 52 -6.48 -15.99 -10.40
C ASN A 52 -7.03 -16.34 -11.81
N PRO A 53 -6.43 -17.34 -12.50
CA PRO A 53 -6.84 -17.71 -13.86
C PRO A 53 -8.27 -18.26 -13.91
N THR A 54 -8.80 -18.75 -12.77
CA THR A 54 -10.18 -19.24 -12.65
C THR A 54 -11.22 -18.14 -12.91
N ASN A 55 -10.88 -16.87 -12.67
CA ASN A 55 -11.81 -15.76 -12.87
C ASN A 55 -11.94 -15.31 -14.34
N LYS A 56 -11.05 -15.79 -15.24
CA LYS A 56 -11.03 -15.47 -16.68
C LYS A 56 -11.03 -13.97 -17.04
N VAL A 57 -10.64 -13.11 -16.08
CA VAL A 57 -10.63 -11.65 -16.26
C VAL A 57 -9.42 -11.20 -17.10
N THR A 58 -8.33 -11.97 -17.04
CA THR A 58 -7.06 -11.67 -17.69
C THR A 58 -6.63 -12.84 -18.58
N ALA A 59 -5.96 -12.54 -19.70
CA ALA A 59 -5.35 -13.57 -20.53
C ALA A 59 -4.32 -14.36 -19.70
N PRO A 60 -4.16 -15.68 -19.90
CA PRO A 60 -3.25 -16.52 -19.11
C PRO A 60 -1.80 -15.99 -19.08
N HIS A 61 -1.37 -15.37 -20.17
CA HIS A 61 -0.05 -14.72 -20.27
C HIS A 61 0.03 -13.45 -19.40
N ALA A 62 -1.02 -12.64 -19.37
CA ALA A 62 -1.09 -11.41 -18.58
C ALA A 62 -1.21 -11.67 -17.07
N ALA A 63 -1.61 -12.87 -16.63
CA ALA A 63 -1.70 -13.23 -15.21
C ALA A 63 -0.33 -13.26 -14.49
N HIS A 64 0.76 -13.43 -15.24
CA HIS A 64 2.14 -13.40 -14.75
C HIS A 64 2.83 -12.05 -14.92
N TYR A 65 2.11 -11.03 -15.39
CA TYR A 65 2.70 -9.73 -15.65
C TYR A 65 3.20 -9.07 -14.34
N PRO A 66 4.40 -8.46 -14.33
CA PRO A 66 5.03 -7.94 -13.12
C PRO A 66 4.25 -6.83 -12.40
N ASP A 67 3.32 -6.14 -13.09
CA ASP A 67 2.44 -5.15 -12.45
C ASP A 67 1.36 -5.78 -11.54
N LEU A 68 1.08 -7.07 -11.70
CA LEU A 68 0.20 -7.83 -10.81
C LEU A 68 0.94 -8.40 -9.59
N ASP A 69 2.22 -8.05 -9.38
CA ASP A 69 2.93 -8.52 -8.20
C ASP A 69 2.35 -7.92 -6.91
N LEU A 70 2.01 -8.81 -5.99
CA LEU A 70 1.38 -8.48 -4.70
C LEU A 70 2.34 -7.74 -3.77
N TRP A 71 3.64 -7.82 -4.05
CA TRP A 71 4.67 -7.12 -3.29
C TRP A 71 4.58 -5.60 -3.44
N ARG A 72 4.10 -5.11 -4.59
CA ARG A 72 4.02 -3.67 -4.87
C ARG A 72 3.09 -2.93 -3.90
N PRO A 73 1.83 -3.34 -3.67
CA PRO A 73 0.99 -2.74 -2.64
C PRO A 73 1.37 -3.13 -1.21
N LEU A 74 2.08 -4.25 -1.00
CA LEU A 74 2.48 -4.69 0.35
C LEU A 74 3.53 -3.76 0.97
N ILE A 75 4.46 -3.24 0.17
CA ILE A 75 5.53 -2.33 0.65
C ILE A 75 4.96 -1.11 1.37
N PRO A 76 4.09 -0.27 0.77
CA PRO A 76 3.52 0.87 1.47
C PRO A 76 2.70 0.42 2.69
N VAL A 77 1.90 -0.64 2.60
CA VAL A 77 1.14 -1.17 3.75
C VAL A 77 2.06 -1.53 4.92
N SER A 78 3.18 -2.22 4.66
CA SER A 78 4.13 -2.59 5.73
C SER A 78 4.77 -1.38 6.42
N VAL A 79 5.04 -0.30 5.68
CA VAL A 79 5.59 0.93 6.24
C VAL A 79 4.56 1.65 7.11
N PHE A 80 3.30 1.70 6.66
CA PHE A 80 2.21 2.28 7.45
C PHE A 80 1.90 1.45 8.71
N VAL A 81 1.98 0.12 8.64
CA VAL A 81 1.88 -0.76 9.81
C VAL A 81 3.01 -0.47 10.81
N LEU A 82 4.24 -0.33 10.33
CA LEU A 82 5.38 0.05 11.17
C LEU A 82 5.16 1.42 11.82
N SER A 83 4.64 2.40 11.07
CA SER A 83 4.31 3.73 11.59
C SER A 83 3.30 3.69 12.75
N VAL A 84 2.24 2.88 12.60
CA VAL A 84 1.23 2.67 13.65
C VAL A 84 1.85 2.01 14.87
N LEU A 85 2.68 0.97 14.67
CA LEU A 85 3.35 0.26 15.75
C LEU A 85 4.27 1.20 16.54
N LEU A 86 5.00 2.08 15.85
CA LEU A 86 5.85 3.10 16.49
C LEU A 86 5.06 4.09 17.35
N ILE A 87 3.86 4.48 16.94
CA ILE A 87 2.99 5.35 17.75
C ILE A 87 2.38 4.60 18.92
N VAL A 88 1.83 3.42 18.71
CA VAL A 88 1.09 2.70 19.76
C VAL A 88 2.03 2.13 20.82
N ALA A 89 3.21 1.63 20.43
CA ALA A 89 4.13 0.99 21.35
C ALA A 89 5.16 1.95 21.99
N PHE A 90 5.60 2.99 21.28
CA PHE A 90 6.69 3.86 21.73
C PHE A 90 6.27 5.32 21.93
N ASP A 91 5.06 5.70 21.52
CA ASP A 91 4.49 7.04 21.68
C ASP A 91 5.31 8.18 21.05
N LEU A 92 6.01 7.87 19.95
CA LEU A 92 6.91 8.79 19.23
C LEU A 92 6.27 9.28 17.91
N PRO A 93 5.39 10.31 17.93
CA PRO A 93 4.64 10.77 16.76
C PRO A 93 5.52 11.44 15.68
N TRP A 94 6.72 11.91 16.04
CA TRP A 94 7.66 12.49 15.08
C TRP A 94 8.39 11.41 14.30
N ILE A 95 8.87 10.36 14.98
CA ILE A 95 9.63 9.25 14.38
C ILE A 95 8.73 8.39 13.49
N SER A 96 7.46 8.21 13.86
CA SER A 96 6.50 7.49 13.03
C SER A 96 6.30 8.12 11.65
N ARG A 97 6.46 9.44 11.51
CA ARG A 97 6.37 10.13 10.20
C ARG A 97 7.59 9.86 9.33
N PHE A 98 8.77 9.82 9.94
CA PHE A 98 10.01 9.47 9.23
C PHE A 98 9.99 8.03 8.70
N SER A 99 9.15 7.15 9.26
CA SER A 99 8.96 5.81 8.68
C SER A 99 8.49 5.86 7.22
N LEU A 100 7.75 6.89 6.80
CA LEU A 100 7.35 7.06 5.40
C LEU A 100 8.54 7.22 4.45
N LEU A 101 9.67 7.77 4.93
CA LEU A 101 10.89 7.84 4.13
C LEU A 101 11.44 6.46 3.80
N LEU A 102 11.10 5.41 4.58
CA LEU A 102 11.49 4.03 4.29
C LEU A 102 10.77 3.45 3.07
N VAL A 103 9.66 4.05 2.62
CA VAL A 103 9.00 3.62 1.37
C VAL A 103 9.97 3.72 0.20
N TRP A 104 10.76 4.80 0.13
CA TRP A 104 11.70 5.03 -0.96
C TRP A 104 12.79 3.94 -1.09
N PRO A 105 13.60 3.62 -0.05
CA PRO A 105 14.60 2.57 -0.14
C PRO A 105 13.99 1.18 -0.31
N LEU A 106 12.81 0.91 0.28
CA LEU A 106 12.10 -0.35 0.07
C LEU A 106 11.64 -0.51 -1.39
N MET A 107 11.09 0.55 -1.98
CA MET A 107 10.70 0.57 -3.39
C MET A 107 11.91 0.47 -4.32
N TRP A 108 13.04 1.10 -3.97
CA TRP A 108 14.28 0.95 -4.74
C TRP A 108 14.80 -0.50 -4.74
N ARG A 109 14.76 -1.17 -3.57
CA ARG A 109 15.11 -2.59 -3.48
C ARG A 109 14.13 -3.46 -4.27
N TYR A 110 12.83 -3.15 -4.21
CA TYR A 110 11.81 -3.84 -4.99
C TYR A 110 11.99 -3.66 -6.50
N ASN A 111 12.46 -2.50 -6.96
CA ASN A 111 12.71 -2.24 -8.38
C ASN A 111 13.70 -3.26 -8.98
N ARG A 112 14.66 -3.76 -8.20
CA ARG A 112 15.56 -4.85 -8.62
C ARG A 112 14.82 -6.17 -8.86
N ARG A 113 13.81 -6.48 -8.05
CA ARG A 113 12.93 -7.66 -8.23
C ARG A 113 12.00 -7.46 -9.41
N TYR A 114 11.42 -6.28 -9.56
CA TYR A 114 10.57 -5.92 -10.69
C TYR A 114 11.32 -6.12 -12.02
N GLN A 115 12.55 -5.61 -12.14
CA GLN A 115 13.37 -5.80 -13.35
C GLN A 115 13.68 -7.27 -13.66
N ARG A 116 13.78 -8.15 -12.66
CA ARG A 116 13.96 -9.60 -12.88
C ARG A 116 12.69 -10.22 -13.47
N LEU A 117 11.54 -9.94 -12.87
CA LEU A 117 10.24 -10.45 -13.33
C LEU A 117 9.89 -9.96 -14.74
N THR A 118 10.22 -8.71 -15.08
CA THR A 118 10.04 -8.20 -16.44
C THR A 118 10.92 -8.93 -17.46
N ARG A 119 12.15 -9.31 -17.08
CA ARG A 119 13.04 -10.09 -17.97
C ARG A 119 12.52 -11.51 -18.17
N GLU A 120 12.01 -12.15 -17.12
CA GLU A 120 11.42 -13.49 -17.20
C GLU A 120 10.13 -13.51 -18.02
N TYR A 121 9.34 -12.44 -17.99
CA TYR A 121 8.12 -12.33 -18.81
C TYR A 121 8.42 -12.07 -20.30
N ASN A 122 9.50 -11.37 -20.62
CA ASN A 122 9.88 -11.02 -21.99
C ASN A 122 10.77 -12.06 -22.68
N ALA A 123 11.24 -13.09 -21.95
CA ALA A 123 12.10 -14.16 -22.45
C ALA A 123 11.26 -15.35 -22.93
#